data_AF-A0A968NYP1-F1
#
_entry.id   AF-A0A968NYP1-F1
#
_cell.length_a   1.000
_cell.length_b   1.000
_cell.length_c   1.000
_cell.angle_alpha   90.00
_cell.angle_beta   90.00
_cell.angle_gamma   90.00
#
_symmetry.space_group_name_H-M   'P 1'
#
loop_
_entity.id
_entity.type
_entity.pdbx_description
1 polymer ?
#
loop_
_entity_poly.entity_id
_entity_poly.type
_entity_poly.pdbx_seq_one_letter_code
_entity_poly.pdbx_strand_id
1 'polypeptide(L)'
;MAVGEGDRVLEETNQGRDLVLATVNFSLDDAVENLVLVTGAGDLEGRGNRDANSITGNEGNNLLDGGGGIDVLAGGAGNDTYVVDSLSDGVIETNTGGTSDTIVALLDYTLPQFVENLILANGVTGGFGNGGANTITGNASGNFLDGQAGADRLNWWSRKRHLSDR
;
A
#
# COMPACT_ATOMS: atom_id res chain seq x y z
N MET A 1 14.05 4.45 23.08
CA MET A 1 12.68 4.99 23.06
C MET A 1 12.75 6.51 23.04
N ALA A 2 12.78 7.09 21.84
CA ALA A 2 12.55 8.51 21.65
C ALA A 2 11.24 8.61 20.86
N VAL A 3 10.12 8.75 21.58
CA VAL A 3 8.83 9.08 20.97
C VAL A 3 8.79 10.59 20.73
N GLY A 4 8.43 11.00 19.52
CA GLY A 4 8.23 12.40 19.16
C GLY A 4 7.07 13.03 19.93
N GLU A 5 7.00 14.36 19.96
CA GLU A 5 5.88 15.07 20.60
C GLU A 5 4.56 14.72 19.90
N GLY A 6 3.73 13.90 20.55
CA GLY A 6 2.38 13.54 20.07
C GLY A 6 2.05 12.06 20.12
N ASP A 7 3.07 11.18 20.11
CA ASP A 7 2.85 9.75 19.93
C ASP A 7 2.78 9.00 21.26
N ARG A 8 1.86 8.05 21.35
CA ARG A 8 1.71 7.14 22.49
C ARG A 8 2.07 5.74 22.04
N VAL A 9 3.27 5.28 22.43
CA VAL A 9 3.59 3.85 22.47
C VAL A 9 2.85 3.28 23.68
N LEU A 10 1.91 2.36 23.45
CA LEU A 10 1.22 1.65 24.52
C LEU A 10 1.91 0.29 24.72
N GLU A 11 2.86 0.25 25.63
CA GLU A 11 3.48 -1.01 26.08
C GLU A 11 3.62 -1.01 27.60
N GLU A 12 3.22 -2.13 28.23
CA GLU A 12 3.81 -2.57 29.48
C GLU A 12 4.93 -3.54 29.10
N THR A 13 6.15 -3.32 29.58
CA THR A 13 7.33 -4.10 29.19
C THR A 13 7.07 -5.61 29.25
N ASN A 14 7.40 -6.32 28.16
CA ASN A 14 7.54 -7.78 28.08
C ASN A 14 6.28 -8.64 27.78
N GLN A 15 5.27 -8.17 27.03
CA GLN A 15 4.12 -8.99 26.63
C GLN A 15 3.56 -8.75 25.22
N GLY A 16 4.12 -9.40 24.21
CA GLY A 16 3.37 -9.71 22.98
C GLY A 16 3.45 -8.65 21.90
N ARG A 17 2.35 -8.47 21.15
CA ARG A 17 2.30 -7.58 19.99
C ARG A 17 2.08 -6.13 20.43
N ASP A 18 2.94 -5.23 20.00
CA ASP A 18 2.97 -3.86 20.49
C ASP A 18 2.19 -2.90 19.57
N LEU A 19 1.58 -1.84 20.15
CA LEU A 19 0.72 -0.88 19.43
C LEU A 19 1.18 0.57 19.61
N VAL A 20 1.34 1.25 18.47
CA VAL A 20 1.52 2.70 18.37
C VAL A 20 0.25 3.35 17.84
N LEU A 21 -0.19 4.40 18.53
CA LEU A 21 -1.16 5.36 18.02
C LEU A 21 -0.43 6.64 17.60
N ALA A 22 -0.46 6.96 16.31
CA ALA A 22 0.27 8.08 15.75
C ALA A 22 -0.67 9.20 15.27
N THR A 23 -0.36 10.45 15.62
CA THR A 23 -1.05 11.66 15.12
C THR A 23 -0.22 12.44 14.10
N VAL A 24 0.97 11.92 13.79
CA VAL A 24 1.93 12.47 12.83
C VAL A 24 2.50 11.30 12.01
N ASN A 25 3.28 11.60 10.97
CA ASN A 25 3.99 10.58 10.22
C ASN A 25 4.84 9.73 11.16
N PHE A 26 4.74 8.40 11.05
CA PHE A 26 5.37 7.49 11.99
C PHE A 26 6.08 6.34 11.27
N SER A 27 7.19 5.90 11.84
CA SER A 27 7.90 4.69 11.42
C SER A 27 8.12 3.83 12.65
N LEU A 28 7.70 2.57 12.59
CA LEU A 28 7.87 1.63 13.69
C LEU A 28 9.36 1.36 13.95
N ASP A 29 9.76 1.41 15.20
CA ASP A 29 11.04 0.86 15.64
C ASP A 29 11.01 -0.68 15.50
N ASP A 30 12.18 -1.33 15.52
CA ASP A 30 12.28 -2.79 15.60
C ASP A 30 11.44 -3.36 16.76
N ALA A 31 10.84 -4.53 16.56
CA ALA A 31 9.99 -5.25 17.53
C ALA A 31 8.66 -4.57 17.91
N VAL A 32 8.20 -3.59 17.13
CA VAL A 32 6.82 -3.09 17.21
C VAL A 32 6.04 -3.58 16.01
N GLU A 33 4.86 -4.17 16.20
CA GLU A 33 4.12 -4.79 15.10
C GLU A 33 2.88 -4.00 14.65
N ASN A 34 2.27 -3.18 15.50
CA ASN A 34 1.00 -2.53 15.15
C ASN A 34 1.13 -1.01 15.15
N LEU A 35 0.70 -0.39 14.04
CA LEU A 35 0.59 1.05 13.89
C LEU A 35 -0.84 1.41 13.52
N VAL A 36 -1.43 2.36 14.24
CA VAL A 36 -2.72 2.96 13.88
C VAL A 36 -2.55 4.47 13.78
N LEU A 37 -2.86 5.00 12.59
CA LEU A 37 -2.93 6.44 12.35
C LEU A 37 -4.26 6.94 12.92
N VAL A 38 -4.20 7.94 13.79
CA VAL A 38 -5.36 8.39 14.55
C VAL A 38 -6.27 9.23 13.66
N THR A 39 -7.58 9.01 13.78
CA THR A 39 -8.60 9.79 13.07
C THR A 39 -8.53 11.27 13.42
N GLY A 40 -8.78 12.15 12.46
CA GLY A 40 -8.70 13.61 12.59
C GLY A 40 -7.28 14.16 12.46
N ALA A 41 -6.28 13.30 12.25
CA ALA A 41 -4.88 13.72 12.06
C ALA A 41 -4.56 14.12 10.60
N GLY A 42 -5.50 13.92 9.68
CA GLY A 42 -5.34 14.22 8.25
C GLY A 42 -4.47 13.20 7.53
N ASP A 43 -3.89 13.64 6.42
CA ASP A 43 -3.04 12.82 5.54
C ASP A 43 -1.71 12.51 6.24
N LEU A 44 -1.41 11.22 6.43
CA LEU A 44 -0.25 10.75 7.19
C LEU A 44 0.53 9.64 6.46
N GLU A 45 1.81 9.49 6.83
CA GLU A 45 2.64 8.36 6.43
C GLU A 45 2.81 7.37 7.60
N GLY A 46 2.52 6.10 7.36
CA GLY A 46 2.78 5.00 8.30
C GLY A 46 3.77 4.01 7.71
N ARG A 47 4.91 3.84 8.37
CA ARG A 47 5.95 2.89 7.95
C ARG A 47 6.16 1.80 8.99
N GLY A 48 6.25 0.56 8.52
CA GLY A 48 6.64 -0.58 9.32
C GLY A 48 8.16 -0.72 9.47
N ASN A 49 8.60 -1.92 9.77
CA ASN A 49 9.98 -2.32 10.00
C ASN A 49 10.33 -3.55 9.16
N ARG A 50 11.13 -4.48 9.69
CA ARG A 50 11.61 -5.68 8.97
C ARG A 50 10.89 -6.96 9.39
N ASP A 51 9.98 -6.84 10.35
CA ASP A 51 9.17 -7.92 10.92
C ASP A 51 7.73 -7.78 10.39
N ALA A 52 6.84 -8.72 10.68
CA ALA A 52 5.45 -8.64 10.21
C ALA A 52 4.69 -7.51 10.93
N ASN A 53 4.13 -6.57 10.17
CA ASN A 53 3.41 -5.42 10.71
C ASN A 53 1.93 -5.38 10.30
N SER A 54 1.12 -4.79 11.17
CA SER A 54 -0.27 -4.41 10.91
C SER A 54 -0.38 -2.90 10.97
N ILE A 55 -0.58 -2.25 9.83
CA ILE A 55 -0.68 -0.79 9.72
C ILE A 55 -2.09 -0.43 9.28
N THR A 56 -2.77 0.34 10.12
CA THR A 56 -4.11 0.86 9.84
C THR A 56 -4.06 2.38 9.71
N GLY A 57 -4.50 2.91 8.57
CA GLY A 57 -4.67 4.32 8.31
C GLY A 57 -5.94 4.92 8.92
N ASN A 58 -6.24 6.15 8.52
CA ASN A 58 -7.35 6.96 8.99
C ASN A 58 -8.29 7.38 7.84
N GLU A 59 -8.99 8.50 7.96
CA GLU A 59 -9.89 9.02 6.93
C GLU A 59 -9.23 9.99 5.92
N GLY A 60 -7.94 10.27 6.10
CA GLY A 60 -7.12 11.07 5.19
C GLY A 60 -6.44 10.21 4.13
N ASN A 61 -5.80 10.87 3.16
CA ASN A 61 -5.04 10.18 2.10
C ASN A 61 -3.69 9.74 2.69
N ASN A 62 -3.56 8.47 3.05
CA ASN A 62 -2.39 7.95 3.75
C ASN A 62 -1.39 7.29 2.80
N LEU A 63 -0.11 7.30 3.19
CA LEU A 63 0.92 6.46 2.58
C LEU A 63 1.31 5.37 3.58
N LEU A 64 1.01 4.12 3.24
CA LEU A 64 1.31 2.96 4.07
C LEU A 64 2.41 2.12 3.42
N ASP A 65 3.48 1.87 4.16
CA ASP A 65 4.63 1.08 3.73
C ASP A 65 4.95 0.06 4.82
N GLY A 66 4.71 -1.23 4.56
CA GLY A 66 4.97 -2.30 5.53
C GLY A 66 6.45 -2.45 5.88
N GLY A 67 7.34 -1.94 5.03
CA GLY A 67 8.74 -2.31 5.09
C GLY A 67 8.92 -3.71 4.53
N GLY A 68 9.74 -4.54 5.18
CA GLY A 68 9.89 -5.94 4.79
C GLY A 68 9.18 -6.83 5.79
N GLY A 69 8.62 -7.95 5.36
CA GLY A 69 7.89 -8.82 6.27
C GLY A 69 6.75 -9.52 5.58
N ILE A 70 5.72 -9.84 6.35
CA ILE A 70 4.41 -10.23 5.84
C ILE A 70 3.43 -9.26 6.48
N ASP A 71 3.05 -8.24 5.73
CA ASP A 71 2.37 -7.09 6.30
C ASP A 71 0.88 -7.07 5.98
N VAL A 72 0.11 -6.39 6.83
CA VAL A 72 -1.30 -6.07 6.59
C VAL A 72 -1.44 -4.56 6.59
N LEU A 73 -1.81 -3.99 5.45
CA LEU A 73 -1.97 -2.55 5.25
C LEU A 73 -3.44 -2.25 4.96
N ALA A 74 -4.08 -1.51 5.84
CA ALA A 74 -5.48 -1.09 5.70
C ALA A 74 -5.58 0.43 5.74
N GLY A 75 -5.85 1.08 4.61
CA GLY A 75 -5.81 2.53 4.43
C GLY A 75 -6.93 3.25 5.16
N GLY A 76 -8.16 2.75 5.02
CA GLY A 76 -9.33 3.32 5.68
C GLY A 76 -10.21 4.06 4.69
N ALA A 77 -10.38 5.36 4.88
CA ALA A 77 -11.09 6.22 3.94
C ALA A 77 -10.14 7.28 3.41
N GLY A 78 -10.47 7.89 2.27
CA GLY A 78 -9.52 8.74 1.55
C GLY A 78 -8.79 7.93 0.48
N ASN A 79 -8.00 8.61 -0.36
CA ASN A 79 -7.28 7.96 -1.45
C ASN A 79 -5.88 7.58 -0.98
N ASP A 80 -5.69 6.31 -0.66
CA ASP A 80 -4.50 5.80 -0.01
C ASP A 80 -3.44 5.31 -1.00
N THR A 81 -2.19 5.30 -0.57
CA THR A 81 -1.05 4.78 -1.31
C THR A 81 -0.35 3.70 -0.50
N TYR A 82 -0.17 2.54 -1.10
CA TYR A 82 0.46 1.37 -0.48
C TYR A 82 1.76 1.04 -1.20
N VAL A 83 2.83 0.85 -0.45
CA VAL A 83 4.07 0.26 -0.97
C VAL A 83 4.04 -1.24 -0.69
N VAL A 84 4.14 -2.06 -1.74
CA VAL A 84 4.12 -3.52 -1.62
C VAL A 84 5.42 -4.11 -2.14
N ASP A 85 6.14 -4.80 -1.26
CA ASP A 85 7.43 -5.41 -1.53
C ASP A 85 7.43 -6.95 -1.47
N SER A 86 6.29 -7.54 -1.04
CA SER A 86 6.06 -8.97 -0.95
C SER A 86 4.66 -9.35 -1.45
N LEU A 87 4.54 -10.50 -2.14
CA LEU A 87 3.22 -11.08 -2.47
C LEU A 87 2.48 -11.59 -1.23
N SER A 88 3.16 -11.69 -0.09
CA SER A 88 2.53 -12.09 1.16
C SER A 88 1.85 -10.92 1.87
N ASP A 89 2.10 -9.68 1.44
CA ASP A 89 1.46 -8.51 2.00
C ASP A 89 -0.02 -8.48 1.61
N GLY A 90 -0.87 -8.22 2.60
CA GLY A 90 -2.30 -8.02 2.43
C GLY A 90 -2.63 -6.54 2.41
N VAL A 91 -3.03 -6.02 1.25
CA VAL A 91 -3.66 -4.70 1.16
C VAL A 91 -5.17 -4.85 1.29
N ILE A 92 -5.76 -4.09 2.20
CA ILE A 92 -7.19 -4.12 2.52
C ILE A 92 -7.79 -2.77 2.19
N GLU A 93 -8.62 -2.77 1.14
CA GLU A 93 -9.51 -1.66 0.79
C GLU A 93 -10.97 -2.05 0.86
N THR A 94 -11.85 -1.04 0.92
CA THR A 94 -13.31 -1.24 0.95
C THR A 94 -14.01 -0.34 -0.06
N ASN A 95 -15.27 -0.67 -0.40
CA ASN A 95 -16.10 0.20 -1.24
C ASN A 95 -16.52 1.53 -0.57
N THR A 96 -16.15 1.72 0.70
CA THR A 96 -16.29 2.97 1.45
C THR A 96 -14.98 3.73 1.60
N GLY A 97 -13.89 3.22 1.01
CA GLY A 97 -12.60 3.86 0.94
C GLY A 97 -12.57 5.02 -0.05
N GLY A 98 -11.37 5.33 -0.53
CA GLY A 98 -11.15 6.28 -1.60
C GLY A 98 -11.85 5.92 -2.90
N THR A 99 -11.74 6.83 -3.86
CA THR A 99 -12.13 6.54 -5.26
C THR A 99 -10.92 6.29 -6.14
N SER A 100 -9.72 6.36 -5.57
CA SER A 100 -8.47 6.36 -6.31
C SER A 100 -7.30 5.89 -5.42
N ASP A 101 -7.40 4.67 -4.92
CA ASP A 101 -6.33 4.06 -4.13
C ASP A 101 -5.21 3.56 -5.05
N THR A 102 -3.98 3.52 -4.55
CA THR A 102 -2.78 3.27 -5.36
C THR A 102 -1.86 2.23 -4.73
N ILE A 103 -1.53 1.18 -5.48
CA ILE A 103 -0.38 0.33 -5.18
C ILE A 103 0.86 0.84 -5.92
N VAL A 104 1.94 1.07 -5.19
CA VAL A 104 3.31 1.14 -5.70
C VAL A 104 3.97 -0.22 -5.47
N ALA A 105 4.07 -1.02 -6.54
CA ALA A 105 4.58 -2.38 -6.46
C ALA A 105 6.09 -2.43 -6.75
N LEU A 106 6.84 -3.11 -5.86
CA LEU A 106 8.27 -3.39 -6.03
C LEU A 106 8.53 -4.77 -6.66
N LEU A 107 7.46 -5.48 -7.01
CA LEU A 107 7.46 -6.77 -7.69
C LEU A 107 6.26 -6.89 -8.65
N ASP A 108 6.18 -7.98 -9.39
CA ASP A 108 5.03 -8.27 -10.23
C ASP A 108 3.77 -8.44 -9.38
N TYR A 109 2.72 -7.67 -9.65
CA TYR A 109 1.59 -7.54 -8.72
C TYR A 109 0.23 -7.48 -9.40
N THR A 110 -0.77 -8.07 -8.75
CA THR A 110 -2.17 -8.03 -9.14
C THR A 110 -2.94 -7.20 -8.13
N LEU A 111 -3.68 -6.19 -8.59
CA LEU A 111 -4.48 -5.34 -7.71
C LEU A 111 -5.51 -6.17 -6.91
N PRO A 112 -5.63 -5.95 -5.59
CA PRO A 112 -6.76 -6.48 -4.82
C PRO A 112 -8.06 -5.77 -5.25
N GLN A 113 -9.21 -6.25 -4.77
CA GLN A 113 -10.47 -5.53 -4.99
C GLN A 113 -10.42 -4.13 -4.37
N PHE A 114 -11.18 -3.21 -4.96
CA PHE A 114 -11.32 -1.82 -4.50
C PHE A 114 -10.06 -0.95 -4.57
N VAL A 115 -9.03 -1.38 -5.32
CA VAL A 115 -7.90 -0.52 -5.66
C VAL A 115 -7.91 -0.19 -7.15
N GLU A 116 -7.74 1.08 -7.50
CA GLU A 116 -7.89 1.58 -8.87
C GLU A 116 -6.56 1.72 -9.60
N ASN A 117 -5.47 2.03 -8.88
CA ASN A 117 -4.20 2.40 -9.51
C ASN A 117 -3.07 1.42 -9.17
N LEU A 118 -2.30 1.04 -10.18
CA LEU A 118 -1.06 0.28 -10.03
C LEU A 118 0.09 1.03 -10.67
N ILE A 119 1.16 1.26 -9.93
CA ILE A 119 2.41 1.85 -10.39
C ILE A 119 3.53 0.83 -10.19
N LEU A 120 4.19 0.45 -11.28
CA LEU A 120 5.30 -0.50 -11.21
C LEU A 120 6.63 0.23 -11.00
N ALA A 121 7.34 -0.07 -9.91
CA ALA A 121 8.69 0.45 -9.68
C ALA A 121 9.69 -0.08 -10.72
N ASN A 122 10.86 0.55 -10.83
CA ASN A 122 11.89 0.13 -11.78
C ASN A 122 12.29 -1.34 -11.56
N GLY A 123 12.48 -2.09 -12.65
CA GLY A 123 12.84 -3.51 -12.63
C GLY A 123 11.64 -4.47 -12.58
N VAL A 124 10.46 -4.02 -12.16
CA VAL A 124 9.24 -4.84 -12.16
C VAL A 124 8.78 -5.12 -13.59
N THR A 125 8.34 -6.34 -13.87
CA THR A 125 8.03 -6.80 -15.23
C THR A 125 6.55 -7.03 -15.48
N GLY A 126 5.71 -7.19 -14.46
CA GLY A 126 4.29 -7.53 -14.59
C GLY A 126 3.41 -6.63 -13.73
N GLY A 127 2.26 -6.25 -14.27
CA GLY A 127 1.24 -5.52 -13.52
C GLY A 127 -0.15 -5.91 -14.01
N PHE A 128 -1.00 -6.34 -13.08
CA PHE A 128 -2.32 -6.87 -13.39
C PHE A 128 -3.40 -6.09 -12.62
N GLY A 129 -4.48 -5.75 -13.30
CA GLY A 129 -5.65 -5.09 -12.72
C GLY A 129 -6.53 -6.05 -11.91
N ASN A 130 -7.76 -5.64 -11.66
CA ASN A 130 -8.82 -6.43 -11.03
C ASN A 130 -10.08 -6.38 -11.92
N GLY A 131 -11.28 -6.59 -11.37
CA GLY A 131 -12.53 -6.52 -12.15
C GLY A 131 -13.11 -5.10 -12.32
N GLY A 132 -12.44 -4.08 -11.79
CA GLY A 132 -12.84 -2.67 -11.82
C GLY A 132 -12.22 -1.90 -13.00
N ALA A 133 -12.35 -0.58 -13.00
CA ALA A 133 -11.68 0.26 -13.99
C ALA A 133 -10.30 0.66 -13.46
N ASN A 134 -9.23 0.04 -13.95
CA ASN A 134 -7.89 0.26 -13.40
C ASN A 134 -7.05 1.22 -14.25
N THR A 135 -6.20 2.01 -13.60
CA THR A 135 -5.09 2.73 -14.26
C THR A 135 -3.77 2.08 -13.88
N ILE A 136 -3.12 1.43 -14.85
CA ILE A 136 -1.86 0.72 -14.63
C ILE A 136 -0.72 1.45 -15.33
N THR A 137 0.28 1.88 -14.58
CA THR A 137 1.45 2.60 -15.07
C THR A 137 2.71 1.74 -14.96
N GLY A 138 3.26 1.38 -16.11
CA GLY A 138 4.50 0.61 -16.21
C GLY A 138 5.76 1.47 -16.03
N ASN A 139 6.92 0.82 -16.20
CA ASN A 139 8.26 1.37 -16.10
C ASN A 139 9.07 1.10 -17.39
N ALA A 140 10.36 1.47 -17.39
CA ALA A 140 11.23 1.35 -18.56
C ALA A 140 11.70 -0.08 -18.90
N SER A 141 11.40 -1.07 -18.06
CA SER A 141 11.94 -2.44 -18.14
C SER A 141 11.23 -3.34 -19.16
N GLY A 142 10.19 -2.82 -19.83
CA GLY A 142 9.34 -3.61 -20.73
C GLY A 142 8.38 -4.48 -19.94
N ASN A 143 7.26 -3.89 -19.52
CA ASN A 143 6.27 -4.58 -18.69
C ASN A 143 5.33 -5.47 -19.51
N PHE A 144 4.69 -6.42 -18.84
CA PHE A 144 3.46 -7.07 -19.25
C PHE A 144 2.33 -6.47 -18.41
N LEU A 145 1.47 -5.65 -19.02
CA LEU A 145 0.33 -5.03 -18.33
C LEU A 145 -0.97 -5.67 -18.82
N ASP A 146 -1.80 -6.10 -17.89
CA ASP A 146 -3.13 -6.64 -18.16
C ASP A 146 -4.14 -5.96 -17.22
N GLY A 147 -5.15 -5.30 -17.79
CA GLY A 147 -6.21 -4.67 -17.00
C GLY A 147 -7.18 -5.67 -16.36
N GLN A 148 -7.17 -6.92 -16.83
CA GLN A 148 -8.22 -7.91 -16.60
C GLN A 148 -9.59 -7.42 -17.13
N ALA A 149 -10.62 -7.41 -16.29
CA ALA A 149 -11.97 -7.04 -16.70
C ALA A 149 -12.26 -5.60 -16.26
N GLY A 150 -13.03 -4.87 -17.05
CA GLY A 150 -13.38 -3.48 -16.74
C GLY A 150 -12.93 -2.54 -17.84
N ALA A 151 -12.95 -1.24 -17.53
CA ALA A 151 -12.59 -0.19 -18.48
C ALA A 151 -11.22 0.41 -18.10
N ASP A 152 -10.16 -0.23 -18.58
CA ASP A 152 -8.81 0.03 -18.09
C ASP A 152 -8.02 1.04 -18.92
N ARG A 153 -7.08 1.71 -18.25
CA ARG A 153 -6.08 2.59 -18.84
C ARG A 153 -4.68 2.05 -18.55
N LEU A 154 -4.07 1.45 -19.57
CA LEU A 154 -2.71 0.91 -19.49
C LEU A 154 -1.67 1.91 -20.06
N ASN A 155 -0.82 2.46 -19.20
CA ASN A 155 0.22 3.43 -19.54
C ASN A 155 1.58 2.72 -19.68
N TRP A 156 1.95 2.41 -20.92
CA TRP A 156 3.21 1.76 -21.27
C TRP A 156 4.34 2.77 -21.46
N TRP A 157 5.52 2.53 -20.88
CA TRP A 157 6.68 3.43 -21.03
C TRP A 157 7.26 3.44 -22.45
N SER A 158 7.13 2.33 -23.19
CA SER A 158 7.45 2.29 -24.62
C SER A 158 6.23 1.82 -25.40
N ARG A 159 5.85 2.55 -26.45
CA ARG A 159 4.75 2.20 -27.36
C ARG A 159 5.07 0.98 -28.23
N LYS A 160 5.39 -0.17 -27.65
CA LYS A 160 5.25 -1.44 -28.36
C LYS A 160 3.86 -1.97 -28.07
N ARG A 161 2.91 -1.59 -28.93
CA ARG A 161 1.59 -2.23 -29.03
C ARG A 161 1.77 -3.75 -28.98
N HIS A 162 1.38 -4.39 -27.88
CA HIS A 162 1.16 -5.83 -27.88
C HIS A 162 -0.32 -6.05 -28.20
N LEU A 163 -0.56 -6.52 -29.41
CA LEU A 163 -1.83 -7.06 -29.84
C LEU A 163 -1.99 -8.43 -29.17
N SER A 164 -2.96 -8.59 -28.29
CA SER A 164 -3.60 -9.88 -28.09
C SER A 164 -4.99 -9.71 -27.48
N ASP A 165 -5.95 -9.33 -28.33
CA ASP A 165 -7.25 -9.98 -28.24
C ASP A 165 -7.11 -11.35 -28.92
N ARG A 166 -7.36 -12.41 -28.16
CA ARG A 166 -7.80 -13.71 -28.67
C ARG A 166 -8.87 -14.26 -27.75
#